data_AF-A0AAW5EI75-F1
#
_entry.id   AF-A0AAW5EI75-F1
#
_cell.length_a   1.000
_cell.length_b   1.000
_cell.length_c   1.000
_cell.angle_alpha   90.00
_cell.angle_beta   90.00
_cell.angle_gamma   90.00
#
_symmetry.space_group_name_H-M   'P 1'
#
loop_
_entity.id
_entity.type
_entity.pdbx_description
1 polymer ?
#
loop_
_entity_poly.entity_id
_entity_poly.type
_entity_poly.pdbx_seq_one_letter_code
_entity_poly.pdbx_strand_id
1 'polypeptide(L)'
;DGVEFVWMAHNNNVNLIYTRVEEESFFLQIKKGENEFVVKVDKHTKPSKIAYLHKALYIFKQYFCEDVISEAFGIKNNALAEKTPLIANDFEEVLERLEGKIYIEIGFGSGRHLLYQAKNNPQILILGIEIYNPAITQVAKL
;
A
#
# COMPACT_ATOMS: atom_id res chain seq x y z
N ASP A 1 -17.37 -11.74 0.48
CA ASP A 1 -16.34 -10.79 -0.01
C ASP A 1 -15.15 -10.54 0.93
N GLY A 2 -15.07 -11.18 2.11
CA GLY A 2 -13.91 -11.01 3.01
C GLY A 2 -13.78 -9.62 3.65
N VAL A 3 -14.89 -8.89 3.73
CA VAL A 3 -15.01 -7.58 4.39
C VAL A 3 -16.18 -7.66 5.36
N GLU A 4 -15.97 -7.25 6.61
CA GLU A 4 -17.01 -7.18 7.64
C GLU A 4 -17.10 -5.76 8.20
N PHE A 5 -18.32 -5.21 8.27
CA PHE A 5 -18.62 -3.98 8.99
C PHE A 5 -19.33 -4.36 10.29
N VAL A 6 -18.59 -4.36 11.40
CA VAL A 6 -18.99 -5.09 12.62
C VAL A 6 -19.87 -4.22 13.53
N TRP A 7 -19.45 -2.99 13.82
CA TRP A 7 -20.19 -2.04 14.65
C TRP A 7 -19.81 -0.61 14.30
N MET A 8 -20.65 0.35 14.71
CA MET A 8 -20.43 1.78 14.48
C MET A 8 -20.45 2.55 15.81
N ALA A 9 -19.42 3.33 16.07
CA ALA A 9 -19.44 4.39 17.09
C ALA A 9 -19.69 5.74 16.42
N HIS A 10 -20.43 6.62 17.08
CA HIS A 10 -20.76 7.93 16.53
C HIS A 10 -20.67 9.03 17.58
N ASN A 11 -20.36 10.23 17.11
CA ASN A 11 -20.58 11.48 17.83
C ASN A 11 -21.14 12.54 16.86
N ASN A 12 -21.29 13.78 17.31
CA ASN A 12 -21.87 14.86 16.50
C ASN A 12 -21.10 15.16 15.19
N ASN A 13 -19.82 14.80 15.11
CA ASN A 13 -18.93 15.20 14.03
C ASN A 13 -18.51 14.03 13.13
N VAL A 14 -18.59 12.79 13.62
CA VAL A 14 -18.04 11.62 12.92
C VAL A 14 -18.76 10.33 13.33
N ASN A 15 -18.97 9.46 12.35
CA ASN A 15 -19.23 8.05 12.58
C ASN A 15 -17.98 7.23 12.22
N LEU A 16 -17.60 6.28 13.09
CA LEU A 16 -16.52 5.34 12.89
C LEU A 16 -17.11 3.94 12.79
N ILE A 17 -16.84 3.24 11.70
CA ILE A 17 -17.28 1.87 11.46
C ILE A 17 -16.08 0.95 11.64
N TYR A 18 -16.15 0.09 12.64
CA TYR A 18 -15.15 -0.94 12.85
C TYR A 18 -15.25 -1.97 11.72
N THR A 19 -14.20 -2.02 10.91
CA THR A 19 -14.14 -2.78 9.65
C THR A 19 -13.04 -3.83 9.75
N ARG A 20 -13.35 -5.06 9.35
CA ARG A 20 -12.37 -6.15 9.25
C ARG A 20 -12.21 -6.57 7.80
N VAL A 21 -10.96 -6.77 7.37
CA VAL A 21 -10.62 -7.28 6.05
C VAL A 21 -9.49 -8.29 6.21
N GLU A 22 -9.79 -9.56 5.93
CA GLU A 22 -8.89 -10.68 6.22
C GLU A 22 -8.38 -10.62 7.68
N GLU A 23 -7.06 -10.51 7.88
CA GLU A 23 -6.37 -10.48 9.18
C GLU A 23 -6.34 -9.07 9.84
N GLU A 24 -6.69 -8.01 9.11
CA GLU A 24 -6.53 -6.62 9.58
C GLU A 24 -7.86 -5.99 9.99
N SER A 25 -7.81 -5.11 10.99
CA SER A 25 -8.95 -4.34 11.47
C SER A 25 -8.62 -2.85 11.50
N PHE A 26 -9.55 -2.02 11.04
CA PHE A 26 -9.40 -0.57 10.98
C PHE A 26 -10.75 0.13 11.02
N PHE A 27 -10.76 1.46 11.15
CA PHE A 27 -12.00 2.23 11.06
C PHE A 27 -12.17 2.89 9.69
N LEU A 28 -13.36 2.70 9.12
CA LEU A 28 -13.89 3.65 8.15
C LEU A 28 -14.54 4.81 8.89
N GLN A 29 -14.36 6.01 8.36
CA GLN A 29 -14.86 7.26 8.87
C GLN A 29 -15.91 7.80 7.91
N ILE A 30 -17.13 8.02 8.39
CA ILE A 30 -18.16 8.77 7.67
C ILE A 30 -18.22 10.17 8.27
N LYS A 31 -17.99 11.18 7.43
CA LYS A 31 -18.16 12.59 7.77
C LYS A 31 -19.33 13.17 7.00
N LYS A 32 -20.23 13.83 7.72
CA LYS A 32 -21.34 14.58 7.13
C LYS A 32 -20.86 15.98 6.75
N GLY A 33 -21.01 16.34 5.48
CA GLY A 33 -20.90 17.71 4.98
C GLY A 33 -22.28 18.39 4.93
N GLU A 34 -22.41 19.49 4.21
CA GLU A 34 -23.69 20.20 4.08
C GLU A 34 -24.72 19.39 3.27
N ASN A 35 -24.33 18.90 2.09
CA ASN A 35 -25.20 18.16 1.16
C ASN A 35 -24.65 16.78 0.78
N GLU A 36 -23.56 16.35 1.41
CA GLU A 36 -22.80 15.17 1.00
C GLU A 36 -22.23 14.43 2.20
N PHE A 37 -21.84 13.17 1.97
CA PHE A 37 -21.09 12.38 2.93
C PHE A 37 -19.73 12.02 2.34
N VAL A 38 -18.69 12.15 3.16
CA VAL A 38 -17.35 11.67 2.81
C VAL A 38 -17.07 10.43 3.62
N VAL A 39 -16.92 9.30 2.92
CA VAL A 39 -16.47 8.02 3.49
C VAL A 39 -15.00 7.84 3.18
N LYS A 40 -14.18 7.66 4.22
CA LYS A 40 -12.72 7.51 4.09
C LYS A 40 -12.16 6.63 5.20
N VAL A 41 -10.89 6.25 5.13
CA VAL A 41 -10.23 5.58 6.27
C VAL A 41 -9.94 6.59 7.39
N ASP A 42 -10.04 6.14 8.63
CA ASP A 42 -9.42 6.82 9.75
C ASP A 42 -7.88 6.72 9.65
N LYS A 43 -7.19 7.84 9.90
CA LYS A 43 -5.73 7.90 9.70
C LYS A 43 -4.95 7.12 10.75
N HIS A 44 -5.48 7.00 11.97
CA HIS A 44 -4.77 6.38 13.09
C HIS A 44 -4.82 4.86 13.04
N THR A 45 -5.87 4.32 12.44
CA THR A 45 -6.08 2.88 12.31
C THR A 45 -5.90 2.35 10.90
N LYS A 46 -5.37 3.18 9.98
CA LYS A 46 -5.17 2.80 8.58
C LYS A 46 -4.42 1.45 8.46
N PRO A 47 -4.93 0.50 7.66
CA PRO A 47 -4.29 -0.79 7.47
C PRO A 47 -2.93 -0.65 6.77
N SER A 48 -2.07 -1.64 6.99
CA SER A 48 -0.74 -1.69 6.37
C SER A 48 -0.84 -1.86 4.85
N LYS A 49 -1.82 -2.67 4.41
CA LYS A 49 -2.09 -2.96 3.00
C LYS A 49 -3.16 -2.01 2.46
N ILE A 50 -2.76 -1.12 1.55
CA ILE A 50 -3.70 -0.20 0.86
C ILE A 50 -4.81 -0.93 0.09
N ALA A 51 -4.55 -2.15 -0.38
CA ALA A 51 -5.53 -2.98 -1.05
C ALA A 51 -6.74 -3.29 -0.15
N TYR A 52 -6.53 -3.49 1.16
CA TYR A 52 -7.62 -3.77 2.10
C TYR A 52 -8.50 -2.55 2.31
N LEU A 53 -7.90 -1.36 2.37
CA LEU A 53 -8.63 -0.09 2.40
C LEU A 53 -9.50 0.07 1.15
N HIS A 54 -8.93 -0.12 -0.05
CA HIS A 54 -9.69 0.00 -1.31
C HIS A 54 -10.81 -1.04 -1.40
N LYS A 55 -10.55 -2.29 -0.97
CA LYS A 55 -11.56 -3.35 -0.91
C LYS A 55 -12.70 -2.98 0.03
N ALA A 56 -12.41 -2.50 1.23
CA ALA A 56 -13.43 -2.06 2.18
C ALA A 56 -14.26 -0.89 1.65
N LEU A 57 -13.63 0.16 1.10
CA LEU A 57 -14.35 1.31 0.53
C LEU A 57 -15.21 0.90 -0.67
N TYR A 58 -14.70 -0.01 -1.51
CA TYR A 58 -15.48 -0.53 -2.63
C TYR A 58 -16.71 -1.28 -2.15
N ILE A 59 -16.56 -2.25 -1.24
CA ILE A 59 -17.68 -3.01 -0.70
C ILE A 59 -18.65 -2.07 0.02
N PHE A 60 -18.16 -1.11 0.82
CA PHE A 60 -19.03 -0.14 1.48
C PHE A 60 -19.86 0.65 0.46
N LYS A 61 -19.23 1.12 -0.62
CA LYS A 61 -19.90 1.82 -1.72
C LYS A 61 -21.01 0.97 -2.36
N GLN A 62 -20.73 -0.29 -2.67
CA GLN A 62 -21.70 -1.17 -3.34
C GLN A 62 -22.97 -1.43 -2.51
N TYR A 63 -22.84 -1.49 -1.18
CA TYR A 63 -23.94 -1.89 -0.30
C TYR A 63 -24.66 -0.73 0.39
N PHE A 64 -24.00 0.42 0.58
CA PHE A 64 -24.51 1.49 1.45
C PHE A 64 -24.52 2.88 0.81
N CYS A 65 -24.10 3.03 -0.44
CA CYS A 65 -24.07 4.33 -1.11
C CYS A 65 -24.92 4.33 -2.38
N GLU A 66 -25.72 5.38 -2.51
CA GLU A 66 -26.44 5.78 -3.73
C GLU A 66 -25.89 7.13 -4.19
N ASP A 67 -26.04 7.47 -5.47
CA ASP A 67 -25.65 8.78 -6.04
C ASP A 67 -24.20 9.22 -5.74
N VAL A 68 -23.24 8.33 -6.01
CA VAL A 68 -21.81 8.60 -5.78
C VAL A 68 -21.33 9.77 -6.65
N ILE A 69 -21.05 10.91 -6.00
CA ILE A 69 -20.56 12.14 -6.66
C ILE A 69 -19.15 11.95 -7.24
N SER A 70 -18.25 11.32 -6.47
CA SER A 70 -16.88 11.05 -6.89
C SER A 70 -16.23 9.94 -6.06
N GLU A 71 -15.20 9.30 -6.62
CA GLU A 71 -14.38 8.31 -5.92
C GLU A 71 -12.88 8.58 -6.16
N ALA A 72 -12.08 8.42 -5.10
CA ALA A 72 -10.63 8.66 -5.12
C ALA A 72 -9.83 7.41 -4.73
N PHE A 73 -10.42 6.22 -4.88
CA PHE A 73 -9.77 4.94 -4.67
C PHE A 73 -10.01 4.06 -5.90
N GLY A 74 -9.02 3.24 -6.26
CA GLY A 74 -9.15 2.28 -7.35
C GLY A 74 -8.84 0.89 -6.86
N ILE A 75 -9.71 -0.08 -7.14
CA ILE A 75 -9.29 -1.49 -7.13
C ILE A 75 -8.37 -1.68 -8.33
N LYS A 76 -7.13 -1.21 -8.20
CA LYS A 76 -6.06 -1.78 -9.01
C LYS A 76 -5.89 -3.17 -8.45
N ASN A 77 -6.19 -4.20 -9.24
CA ASN A 77 -5.59 -5.52 -9.07
C ASN A 77 -4.10 -5.26 -8.96
N ASN A 78 -3.59 -5.15 -7.74
CA ASN A 78 -2.25 -4.66 -7.52
C ASN A 78 -1.32 -5.73 -8.09
N ALA A 79 -0.67 -5.38 -9.19
CA ALA A 79 0.45 -6.06 -9.82
C ALA A 79 1.70 -6.10 -8.91
N LEU A 80 1.50 -6.32 -7.62
CA LEU A 80 2.49 -6.60 -6.59
C LEU A 80 2.31 -8.02 -6.01
N ALA A 81 1.40 -8.82 -6.58
CA ALA A 81 1.30 -10.24 -6.27
C ALA A 81 2.33 -11.08 -7.05
N GLU A 82 2.92 -10.57 -8.12
CA GLU A 82 3.97 -11.28 -8.85
C GLU A 82 5.31 -11.00 -8.19
N LYS A 83 5.87 -12.03 -7.55
CA LYS A 83 7.25 -12.03 -7.08
C LYS A 83 8.14 -11.70 -8.29
N THR A 84 8.80 -10.55 -8.23
CA THR A 84 9.85 -10.20 -9.18
C THR A 84 11.19 -10.67 -8.62
N PRO A 85 12.08 -11.23 -9.45
CA PRO A 85 13.43 -11.55 -9.00
C PRO A 85 14.22 -10.30 -8.59
N LEU A 86 13.73 -9.08 -8.86
CA LEU A 86 14.42 -7.84 -8.47
C LEU A 86 14.27 -7.48 -6.98
N ILE A 87 13.26 -8.03 -6.29
CA ILE A 87 12.98 -7.74 -4.89
C ILE A 87 13.28 -9.00 -4.07
N ALA A 88 14.29 -8.92 -3.20
CA ALA A 88 14.51 -9.95 -2.20
C ALA A 88 13.46 -9.83 -1.09
N ASN A 89 12.85 -10.95 -0.72
CA ASN A 89 11.77 -10.98 0.27
C ASN A 89 12.30 -11.25 1.69
N ASP A 90 13.49 -11.82 1.79
CA ASP A 90 14.18 -12.12 3.03
C ASP A 90 15.70 -11.99 2.89
N PHE A 91 16.40 -12.14 4.01
CA PHE A 91 17.85 -11.98 4.06
C PHE A 91 18.61 -13.15 3.44
N GLU A 92 18.06 -14.36 3.48
CA GLU A 92 18.70 -15.54 2.88
C GLU A 92 18.76 -15.39 1.35
N GLU A 93 17.67 -14.91 0.73
CA GLU A 93 17.62 -14.59 -0.69
C GLU A 93 18.66 -13.51 -1.07
N VAL A 94 18.96 -12.57 -0.17
CA VAL A 94 20.06 -11.62 -0.38
C VAL A 94 21.41 -12.33 -0.34
N LEU A 95 21.67 -13.15 0.69
CA LEU A 95 22.92 -13.87 0.88
C LEU A 95 23.26 -14.76 -0.31
N GLU A 96 22.26 -15.47 -0.87
CA GLU A 96 22.42 -16.33 -2.05
C GLU A 96 22.87 -15.56 -3.31
N ARG A 97 22.59 -14.25 -3.37
CA ARG A 97 22.91 -13.39 -4.52
C ARG A 97 24.22 -12.63 -4.34
N LEU A 98 24.83 -12.67 -3.15
CA LEU A 98 26.05 -11.91 -2.88
C LEU A 98 27.24 -12.58 -3.55
N GLU A 99 27.66 -12.03 -4.69
CA GLU A 99 28.89 -12.46 -5.36
C GLU A 99 29.68 -11.25 -5.87
N GLY A 100 31.01 -11.32 -5.75
CA GLY A 100 31.91 -10.30 -6.28
C GLY A 100 31.86 -8.98 -5.52
N LYS A 101 32.01 -7.88 -6.26
CA LYS A 101 32.03 -6.52 -5.70
C LYS A 101 30.59 -6.00 -5.57
N ILE A 102 30.27 -5.47 -4.41
CA ILE A 102 28.92 -5.02 -4.06
C ILE A 102 28.94 -3.54 -3.68
N TYR A 103 27.98 -2.78 -4.19
CA TYR A 103 27.66 -1.45 -3.70
C TYR A 103 26.29 -1.46 -3.03
N ILE A 104 26.23 -0.90 -1.82
CA ILE A 104 25.01 -0.84 -1.03
C ILE A 104 24.58 0.61 -0.92
N GLU A 105 23.32 0.88 -1.24
CA GLU A 105 22.67 2.17 -1.03
C GLU A 105 21.50 2.00 -0.05
N ILE A 106 21.64 2.60 1.13
CA ILE A 106 20.61 2.57 2.19
C ILE A 106 19.79 3.84 2.10
N GLY A 107 18.46 3.70 2.04
CA GLY A 107 17.54 4.82 1.82
C GLY A 107 17.67 5.37 0.40
N PHE A 108 17.62 4.49 -0.61
CA PHE A 108 17.81 4.87 -2.02
C PHE A 108 16.72 5.82 -2.55
N GLY A 109 15.63 6.04 -1.80
CA GLY A 109 14.58 6.98 -2.15
C GLY A 109 13.95 6.64 -3.50
N SER A 110 14.03 7.54 -4.49
CA SER A 110 13.46 7.28 -5.83
C SER A 110 14.24 6.25 -6.68
N GLY A 111 15.40 5.79 -6.23
CA GLY A 111 16.24 4.81 -6.92
C GLY A 111 16.98 5.31 -8.15
N ARG A 112 16.95 6.62 -8.45
CA ARG A 112 17.68 7.20 -9.60
C ARG A 112 19.19 6.97 -9.50
N HIS A 113 19.76 7.18 -8.31
CA HIS A 113 21.19 6.98 -8.10
C HIS A 113 21.54 5.48 -8.14
N LEU A 114 20.75 4.64 -7.46
CA LEU A 114 20.84 3.18 -7.53
C LEU A 114 20.91 2.66 -8.98
N LEU A 115 19.94 3.06 -9.82
CA LEU A 115 19.88 2.65 -11.23
C LEU A 115 21.01 3.24 -12.08
N TYR A 116 21.41 4.49 -11.80
CA TYR A 116 22.58 5.09 -12.42
C TYR A 116 23.86 4.29 -12.12
N GLN A 117 24.06 3.87 -10.87
CA GLN A 117 25.21 3.06 -10.48
C GLN A 117 25.18 1.69 -11.17
N ALA A 118 24.02 1.05 -11.26
CA ALA A 118 23.86 -0.24 -11.95
C ALA A 118 24.19 -0.14 -13.44
N LYS A 119 23.75 0.93 -14.10
CA LYS A 119 24.03 1.18 -15.53
C LYS A 119 25.51 1.42 -15.81
N ASN A 120 26.20 2.16 -14.93
CA ASN A 120 27.61 2.53 -15.14
C ASN A 120 28.60 1.49 -14.61
N ASN A 121 28.16 0.55 -13.78
CA ASN A 121 29.00 -0.49 -13.20
C ASN A 121 28.36 -1.88 -13.39
N PRO A 122 28.20 -2.36 -14.63
CA PRO A 122 27.46 -3.61 -14.93
C PRO A 122 28.06 -4.87 -14.31
N GLN A 123 29.32 -4.81 -13.87
CA GLN A 123 30.06 -5.88 -13.19
C GLN A 123 29.96 -5.84 -11.66
N ILE A 124 29.30 -4.83 -11.10
CA ILE A 124 29.13 -4.64 -9.65
C ILE A 124 27.67 -4.93 -9.30
N LEU A 125 27.45 -5.78 -8.30
CA LEU A 125 26.12 -5.96 -7.74
C LEU A 125 25.71 -4.70 -6.98
N ILE A 126 24.63 -4.06 -7.43
CA ILE A 126 24.06 -2.90 -6.75
C ILE A 126 22.87 -3.35 -5.89
N LEU A 127 23.01 -3.23 -4.57
CA LEU A 127 21.99 -3.61 -3.60
C LEU A 127 21.36 -2.34 -2.99
N GLY A 128 20.06 -2.17 -3.21
CA GLY A 128 19.27 -1.09 -2.61
C GLY A 128 18.51 -1.56 -1.38
N ILE A 129 18.59 -0.81 -0.28
CA ILE A 129 17.83 -1.06 0.95
C ILE A 129 16.91 0.14 1.20
N GLU A 130 15.61 -0.10 1.34
CA GLU A 130 14.60 0.95 1.57
C GLU A 130 13.47 0.42 2.45
N ILE A 131 12.92 1.27 3.29
CA ILE A 131 11.80 0.94 4.19
C ILE A 131 10.46 1.37 3.60
N TYR A 132 10.48 2.23 2.58
CA TYR A 132 9.29 2.71 1.90
C TYR A 132 8.91 1.82 0.70
N ASN A 133 7.97 0.89 0.90
CA ASN A 133 7.51 -0.07 -0.12
C ASN A 133 7.14 0.53 -1.50
N PRO A 134 6.52 1.72 -1.61
CA PRO A 134 6.25 2.33 -2.91
C PRO A 134 7.52 2.66 -3.70
N ALA A 135 8.61 3.06 -3.05
CA ALA A 135 9.89 3.30 -3.70
C ALA A 135 10.49 2.00 -4.25
N ILE A 136 10.46 0.91 -3.47
CA ILE A 136 10.90 -0.43 -3.93
C ILE A 136 10.10 -0.86 -5.16
N THR A 137 8.78 -0.72 -5.09
CA THR A 137 7.87 -1.08 -6.19
C THR A 137 8.14 -0.25 -7.44
N GLN A 138 8.43 1.05 -7.27
CA GLN A 138 8.73 1.93 -8.38
C GLN A 138 10.00 1.49 -9.11
N VAL A 139 11.08 1.22 -8.37
CA VAL A 139 12.36 0.81 -8.95
C VAL A 139 12.24 -0.54 -9.66
N ALA A 140 11.52 -1.50 -9.08
CA ALA A 140 11.34 -2.82 -9.68
C ALA A 140 10.54 -2.82 -11.01
N LYS A 141 9.97 -1.67 -11.39
CA LYS A 141 9.21 -1.48 -12.64
C LYS A 141 9.97 -0.67 -13.71
N LEU A 142 11.12 -0.10 -13.37
CA LEU A 142 11.96 0.74 -14.24
C LEU A 142 13.05 -0.10 -14.90
#